data_AF-A0A967GZD1-F1
#
_entry.id   AF-A0A967GZD1-F1
#
_cell.length_a   1.000
_cell.length_b   1.000
_cell.length_c   1.000
_cell.angle_alpha   90.00
_cell.angle_beta   90.00
_cell.angle_gamma   90.00
#
_symmetry.space_group_name_H-M   'P 1'
#
loop_
_entity.id
_entity.type
_entity.pdbx_description
1 polymer ?
#
loop_
_entity_poly.entity_id
_entity_poly.type
_entity_poly.pdbx_seq_one_letter_code
_entity_poly.pdbx_strand_id
1 'polypeptide(L)' 'TNPCTPSSARRRGFTIMELLVAVAILVVLAAIAFSVSKNMRENANLARATQKIKDLGSAFVGYTTDSGGLLPMEDAPGP' A
#
# COMPACT_ATOMS: atom_id res chain seq x y z
N THR A 1 -0.94 12.53 -60.26
CA THR A 1 -1.27 12.79 -58.85
C THR A 1 -2.48 11.95 -58.49
N ASN A 2 -2.31 10.88 -57.70
CA ASN A 2 -3.43 10.02 -57.28
C ASN A 2 -4.01 10.55 -55.96
N PRO A 3 -5.32 10.84 -55.88
CA PRO A 3 -5.98 11.09 -54.61
C PRO A 3 -6.37 9.74 -53.99
N CYS A 4 -5.68 9.33 -52.92
CA CYS A 4 -6.14 8.21 -52.09
C CYS A 4 -7.21 8.71 -51.13
N THR A 5 -8.45 8.25 -51.33
CA THR A 5 -9.61 8.55 -50.51
C THR A 5 -9.55 7.79 -49.18
N PRO A 6 -9.79 8.44 -48.03
CA PRO A 6 -9.86 7.73 -46.76
C PRO A 6 -11.14 6.87 -46.72
N SER A 7 -10.97 5.56 -46.70
CA SER A 7 -12.04 4.60 -46.39
C SER A 7 -12.58 4.88 -44.99
N SER A 8 -13.82 5.36 -44.90
CA SER A 8 -14.53 5.61 -43.65
C SER A 8 -14.72 4.31 -42.87
N ALA A 9 -13.80 4.02 -41.94
CA ALA A 9 -13.93 2.92 -41.00
C ALA A 9 -15.22 3.11 -40.20
N ARG A 10 -16.20 2.25 -40.45
CA ARG A 10 -17.50 2.24 -39.77
C ARG A 10 -17.25 2.05 -38.27
N ARG A 11 -17.40 3.12 -37.49
CA ARG A 11 -17.27 3.07 -36.02
C ARG A 11 -18.38 2.17 -35.48
N ARG A 12 -18.02 0.95 -35.05
CA ARG A 12 -18.89 0.11 -34.22
C ARG A 12 -18.97 0.76 -32.85
N GLY A 13 -20.15 1.24 -32.47
CA GLY A 13 -20.42 1.69 -31.10
C GLY A 13 -20.51 0.49 -30.16
N PHE A 14 -20.02 0.66 -28.94
CA PHE A 14 -20.19 -0.31 -27.86
C PHE A 14 -21.68 -0.48 -27.54
N THR A 15 -22.15 -1.71 -27.31
CA THR A 15 -23.51 -1.91 -26.81
C THR A 15 -23.58 -1.49 -25.34
N ILE A 16 -24.69 -0.87 -24.92
CA ILE A 16 -24.88 -0.42 -23.53
C ILE A 16 -24.71 -1.57 -22.54
N MET A 17 -25.12 -2.78 -22.93
CA MET A 17 -25.03 -3.98 -22.10
C MET A 17 -23.58 -4.40 -21.82
N GLU A 18 -22.68 -4.24 -22.78
CA GLU A 18 -21.27 -4.62 -22.63
C GLU A 18 -20.56 -3.72 -21.62
N LEU A 19 -20.85 -2.41 -21.66
CA LEU A 19 -20.34 -1.46 -20.67
C LEU A 19 -21.00 -1.68 -19.29
N LEU A 20 -22.29 -2.00 -19.24
CA LEU A 20 -23.03 -2.24 -18.00
C LEU A 20 -22.49 -3.46 -17.24
N VAL A 21 -22.34 -4.60 -17.91
CA VAL A 21 -21.80 -5.82 -17.30
C VAL A 21 -20.36 -5.61 -16.82
N ALA A 22 -19.53 -4.89 -17.59
CA ALA A 22 -18.16 -4.63 -17.20
C ALA A 22 -18.07 -3.83 -15.89
N VAL A 23 -18.85 -2.75 -15.75
CA VAL A 23 -18.85 -1.96 -14.51
C VAL A 23 -19.42 -2.77 -13.34
N ALA A 24 -20.44 -3.59 -13.57
CA ALA A 24 -21.00 -4.46 -12.52
C ALA A 24 -19.93 -5.41 -11.94
N ILE A 25 -19.14 -6.06 -12.80
CA ILE A 25 -18.07 -6.96 -12.36
C ILE A 25 -16.97 -6.16 -11.63
N LEU A 26 -16.58 -5.00 -12.15
CA LEU A 26 -15.57 -4.14 -11.50
C LEU A 26 -15.98 -3.69 -10.10
N VAL A 27 -17.26 -3.35 -9.90
CA VAL A 27 -17.79 -2.95 -8.57
C VAL A 27 -17.71 -4.10 -7.58
N VAL A 28 -18.08 -5.33 -7.98
CA VAL A 28 -18.00 -6.51 -7.12
C VAL A 28 -16.56 -6.79 -6.71
N LEU A 29 -15.62 -6.77 -7.66
CA LEU A 29 -14.20 -6.97 -7.38
C LEU A 29 -13.64 -5.86 -6.46
N ALA A 30 -13.97 -4.61 -6.73
CA ALA A 30 -13.52 -3.47 -5.93
C ALA A 30 -14.11 -3.50 -4.50
N ALA A 31 -15.35 -3.97 -4.32
CA ALA A 31 -15.97 -4.10 -3.00
C ALA A 31 -15.20 -5.09 -2.10
N ILE A 32 -14.79 -6.23 -2.65
CA ILE A 32 -13.99 -7.23 -1.93
C ILE A 32 -12.58 -6.69 -1.67
N ALA A 33 -11.95 -6.05 -2.65
CA ALA A 33 -10.61 -5.46 -2.50
C ALA A 33 -10.59 -4.32 -1.46
N PHE A 34 -11.63 -3.50 -1.42
CA PHE A 34 -11.73 -2.38 -0.48
C PHE A 34 -12.01 -2.85 0.94
N SER A 35 -12.81 -3.92 1.13
CA SER A 35 -13.07 -4.46 2.46
C SER A 35 -11.80 -5.01 3.10
N VAL A 36 -11.01 -5.80 2.35
CA VAL A 36 -9.73 -6.35 2.87
C VAL A 36 -8.69 -5.26 3.10
N SER A 37 -8.65 -4.23 2.25
CA SER A 37 -7.69 -3.12 2.38
C SER A 37 -7.83 -2.34 3.69
N LYS A 38 -9.05 -2.23 4.25
CA LYS A 38 -9.28 -1.59 5.55
C LYS A 38 -8.63 -2.39 6.68
N ASN A 39 -8.90 -3.69 6.75
CA ASN A 39 -8.33 -4.57 7.77
C ASN A 39 -6.80 -4.67 7.65
N MET A 40 -6.26 -4.66 6.43
CA MET A 40 -4.81 -4.69 6.21
C MET A 40 -4.09 -3.45 6.74
N ARG A 41 -4.70 -2.25 6.72
CA ARG A 41 -4.08 -1.03 7.25
C ARG A 41 -3.90 -1.07 8.76
N GLU A 42 -4.93 -1.52 9.48
CA GLU A 42 -4.87 -1.67 10.93
C GLU A 42 -3.81 -2.70 11.33
N ASN A 43 -3.82 -3.87 10.68
CA ASN A 43 -2.81 -4.90 10.89
C ASN A 43 -1.39 -4.42 10.52
N ALA A 44 -1.25 -3.62 9.44
CA ALA A 44 0.04 -3.04 9.07
C ALA A 44 0.53 -2.02 10.10
N ASN A 45 -0.36 -1.23 10.70
CA ASN A 45 0.00 -0.29 11.77
C ASN A 45 0.45 -1.03 13.03
N LEU A 46 -0.27 -2.10 13.42
CA LEU A 46 0.13 -2.95 14.54
C LEU A 46 1.48 -3.63 14.25
N ALA A 47 1.65 -4.20 13.06
CA ALA A 47 2.91 -4.79 12.63
C ALA A 47 4.06 -3.77 12.66
N ARG A 48 3.82 -2.52 12.21
CA ARG A 48 4.82 -1.44 12.31
C ARG A 48 5.15 -1.12 13.77
N ALA A 49 4.15 -0.95 14.63
CA ALA A 49 4.36 -0.62 16.04
C ALA A 49 5.15 -1.72 16.77
N THR A 50 4.80 -2.99 16.54
CA THR A 50 5.52 -4.13 17.11
C THR A 50 6.96 -4.21 16.61
N GLN A 51 7.21 -3.92 15.33
CA GLN A 51 8.59 -3.84 14.83
C GLN A 51 9.36 -2.68 15.47
N LYS A 52 8.76 -1.49 15.64
CA LYS A 52 9.42 -0.37 16.32
C LYS A 52 9.86 -0.70 17.74
N ILE A 53 9.03 -1.41 18.50
CA ILE A 53 9.39 -1.83 19.86
C ILE A 53 10.53 -2.85 19.83
N LYS A 54 10.53 -3.79 18.87
CA LYS A 54 11.63 -4.74 18.68
C LYS A 54 12.93 -4.04 18.29
N ASP A 55 12.86 -3.02 17.43
CA ASP A 55 14.00 -2.20 17.01
C ASP A 55 14.60 -1.42 18.21
N LEU A 56 13.75 -0.89 19.10
CA LEU A 56 14.24 -0.26 20.34
C LEU A 56 14.87 -1.28 21.29
N GLY A 57 14.25 -2.46 21.46
CA GLY A 57 14.81 -3.55 22.25
C GLY A 57 16.18 -3.99 21.73
N SER A 58 16.34 -4.14 20.42
CA SER A 58 17.63 -4.48 19.81
C SER A 58 18.65 -3.36 19.97
N ALA A 59 18.24 -2.08 19.91
CA ALA A 59 19.11 -0.95 20.20
C ALA A 59 19.60 -0.94 21.65
N PHE A 60 18.74 -1.25 22.62
CA PHE A 60 19.14 -1.39 24.03
C PHE A 60 20.14 -2.53 24.22
N VAL A 61 19.91 -3.69 23.61
CA VAL A 61 20.84 -4.83 23.66
C VAL A 61 22.18 -4.49 22.99
N GLY A 62 22.16 -3.77 21.87
CA GLY A 62 23.39 -3.28 21.22
C GLY A 62 24.16 -2.32 22.13
N TYR A 63 23.46 -1.36 22.75
CA TYR A 63 24.07 -0.39 23.66
C TYR A 63 24.70 -1.04 24.89
N THR A 64 24.01 -2.00 25.53
CA THR A 64 24.55 -2.70 26.71
C THR A 64 25.76 -3.55 26.35
N THR A 65 25.78 -4.14 25.15
CA THR A 65 26.93 -4.90 24.65
C THR A 65 28.16 -4.00 24.47
N ASP A 66 27.98 -2.83 23.86
CA ASP A 66 29.09 -1.88 23.63
C ASP A 66 29.53 -1.14 24.92
N SER A 67 28.61 -0.88 25.85
CA SER A 67 28.87 -0.09 27.07
C SER A 67 29.25 -0.93 28.29
N GLY A 68 29.62 -2.21 28.11
CA GLY A 68 30.07 -3.07 29.21
C GLY A 68 28.97 -3.46 30.21
N GLY A 69 27.73 -3.54 29.76
CA GLY A 69 26.57 -3.93 30.58
C GLY A 69 25.78 -2.77 31.18
N LEU A 70 26.16 -1.51 30.92
CA LEU A 70 25.37 -0.35 31.32
C LEU A 70 24.16 -0.14 30.40
N LEU A 71 23.00 0.14 31.00
CA LEU A 71 21.81 0.62 30.29
C LEU A 71 21.95 2.12 29.97
N PRO A 72 21.33 2.62 28.88
CA PRO A 72 21.32 4.06 28.63
C PRO A 72 20.58 4.77 29.75
N MET A 73 21.22 5.79 30.33
CA MET A 73 20.67 6.58 31.43
C MET A 73 19.59 7.54 30.91
N GLU A 74 18.47 7.65 31.64
CA GLU A 74 17.34 8.51 31.26
C GLU A 74 17.61 10.01 31.52
N ASP A 75 18.67 10.38 32.24
CA ASP A 75 18.85 11.75 32.74
C ASP A 75 20.26 12.31 32.49
N ALA A 76 20.64 12.52 31.23
CA ALA A 76 21.68 13.50 30.92
C ALA A 76 20.97 14.85 30.67
N PRO A 77 21.13 15.88 31.53
CA PRO A 77 20.76 17.23 31.16
C PRO A 77 21.52 17.56 29.87
N GLY A 78 20.79 17.81 28.79
CA GLY A 78 21.39 18.37 27.58
C GLY A 78 22.09 19.69 27.93
N PRO A 79 23.15 20.08 27.19
CA PRO A 79 23.75 21.40 27.34
C PRO A 79 22.75 22.53 27.08
#